data_AF-A0A347W942-F1
#
_entry.id   AF-A0A347W942-F1
#
_cell.length_a   1.000
_cell.length_b   1.000
_cell.length_c   1.000
_cell.angle_alpha   90.00
_cell.angle_beta   90.00
_cell.angle_gamma   90.00
#
_symmetry.space_group_name_H-M   'P 1'
#
loop_
_entity.id
_entity.type
_entity.pdbx_description
1 polymer ?
#
loop_
_entity_poly.entity_id
_entity_poly.type
_entity_poly.pdbx_seq_one_letter_code
_entity_poly.pdbx_strand_id
1 'polypeptide(L)'
;MKKKSFCLAVLTLGITGHALPGHAASCADAPGGSGVCIPAPDSRSGGMDRAPGQYDDSTKGYATGDIWQAGGQVWQAASVTAGSARWEPMVVARPADALAGHVVFAGGAVQMVSGYVGPAVDVETVQGGRRVVTTLAILPGGMLDQDTLRTRLAGRDAGTFATVLRVYDQSGHGHHLLATEGRHVVHIGEVRIAGNETLSWGEENGPGGFVIPAGVKVPANDFFFGSVGTYASSNSGYAAYPVPVLLGSAGRGRTFRVFFGSYSLDGFTHIGDAASPDRRTDLVITNAPAAFDVYATPAGYGLHSGNAAASLSGSVAAGGLAGGYVGFNMDGGPWFSQGRNTGQWSGLVIADHAPDPAQRRLFHAAAAAAGNYMPQLRPVLVTIGDSRSEGYGLSDGRNWPYLMQQYGRYQSYDLAVSGANTRQMLGMVPAAEAVGRGVGPKVAVVFGGYNDHLPSSHIPADETVRNIAEIIRRLKKAGFTVALIDETSTGGAPRAALKAAIHDGTLAPDIEIDPFAPDQPLYNVENHTNWLADDTHPSQTGHAILASMVWDRIGRLLLEAP
;
A
#
# COMPACT_ATOMS: atom_id res chain seq x y z
N MET A 1 -73.15 -2.99 12.04
CA MET A 1 -72.20 -2.27 11.16
C MET A 1 -70.78 -2.78 11.42
N LYS A 2 -70.12 -3.41 10.44
CA LYS A 2 -68.66 -3.65 10.46
C LYS A 2 -68.13 -3.48 9.03
N LYS A 3 -67.17 -2.57 8.84
CA LYS A 3 -66.59 -2.26 7.53
C LYS A 3 -65.63 -3.37 7.10
N LYS A 4 -65.65 -3.75 5.82
CA LYS A 4 -64.56 -4.53 5.19
C LYS A 4 -63.44 -3.56 4.82
N SER A 5 -62.19 -3.95 5.03
CA SER A 5 -61.02 -3.29 4.44
C SER A 5 -60.38 -4.24 3.42
N PHE A 6 -60.03 -3.73 2.25
CA PHE A 6 -59.30 -4.47 1.23
C PHE A 6 -57.81 -4.55 1.63
N CYS A 7 -57.21 -5.73 1.54
CA CYS A 7 -55.75 -5.85 1.53
C CYS A 7 -55.26 -5.75 0.08
N LEU A 8 -54.38 -4.79 -0.18
CA LEU A 8 -53.66 -4.65 -1.43
C LEU A 8 -52.41 -5.53 -1.38
N ALA A 9 -52.28 -6.51 -2.27
CA ALA A 9 -51.09 -7.34 -2.36
C ALA A 9 -49.99 -6.58 -3.11
N VAL A 10 -48.92 -6.20 -2.41
CA VAL A 10 -47.70 -5.68 -3.04
C VAL A 10 -46.83 -6.85 -3.47
N LEU A 11 -46.59 -6.97 -4.77
CA LEU A 11 -45.66 -7.95 -5.32
C LEU A 11 -44.23 -7.45 -5.11
N THR A 12 -43.48 -8.04 -4.18
CA THR A 12 -42.05 -7.78 -4.04
C THR A 12 -41.29 -8.56 -5.12
N LEU A 13 -40.74 -7.85 -6.12
CA LEU A 13 -39.72 -8.42 -6.98
C LEU A 13 -38.48 -8.73 -6.12
N GLY A 14 -38.03 -9.97 -6.13
CA GLY A 14 -36.80 -10.38 -5.48
C GLY A 14 -35.59 -9.88 -6.25
N ILE A 15 -34.92 -8.85 -5.74
CA ILE A 15 -33.54 -8.55 -6.12
C ILE A 15 -32.67 -9.64 -5.50
N THR A 16 -31.94 -10.39 -6.33
CA THR A 16 -30.92 -11.34 -5.89
C THR A 16 -29.72 -10.57 -5.33
N GLY A 17 -29.82 -10.18 -4.06
CA GLY A 17 -28.72 -9.58 -3.33
C GLY A 17 -27.55 -10.55 -3.29
N HIS A 18 -26.44 -10.16 -3.93
CA HIS A 18 -25.16 -10.84 -3.75
C HIS A 18 -24.77 -10.65 -2.28
N ALA A 19 -24.67 -11.75 -1.55
CA ALA A 19 -24.23 -11.70 -0.15
C ALA A 19 -22.74 -11.32 -0.15
N LEU A 20 -22.42 -10.13 0.34
CA LEU A 20 -21.03 -9.68 0.49
C LEU A 20 -20.23 -10.75 1.26
N PRO A 21 -19.06 -11.17 0.76
CA PRO A 21 -18.21 -12.10 1.49
C PRO A 21 -17.86 -11.49 2.85
N GLY A 22 -18.18 -12.20 3.93
CA GLY A 22 -18.08 -11.65 5.28
C GLY A 22 -16.68 -11.16 5.62
N HIS A 23 -16.55 -10.13 6.46
CA HIS A 23 -15.26 -9.59 6.88
C HIS A 23 -14.52 -10.54 7.85
N ALA A 24 -13.20 -10.35 7.97
CA ALA A 24 -12.40 -10.95 9.03
C ALA A 24 -12.75 -10.36 10.42
N ALA A 25 -12.62 -11.16 11.48
CA ALA A 25 -13.16 -10.81 12.80
C ALA A 25 -12.57 -9.52 13.42
N SER A 26 -11.30 -9.23 13.14
CA SER A 26 -10.59 -8.02 13.57
C SER A 26 -11.01 -6.74 12.84
N CYS A 27 -11.80 -6.85 11.76
CA CYS A 27 -12.31 -5.72 10.98
C CYS A 27 -13.80 -5.45 11.23
N ALA A 28 -14.43 -6.12 12.21
CA ALA A 28 -15.88 -6.07 12.44
C ALA A 28 -16.40 -4.67 12.84
N ASP A 29 -15.60 -3.85 13.53
CA ASP A 29 -16.01 -2.54 14.05
C ASP A 29 -15.13 -1.41 13.53
N ALA A 30 -15.46 -0.85 12.36
CA ALA A 30 -14.99 0.46 11.91
C ALA A 30 -15.96 1.56 12.38
N PRO A 31 -15.58 2.44 13.32
CA PRO A 31 -16.44 3.53 13.76
C PRO A 31 -16.83 4.42 12.56
N GLY A 32 -18.12 4.54 12.28
CA GLY A 32 -18.63 5.31 11.13
C GLY A 32 -18.86 4.50 9.83
N GLY A 33 -18.54 3.20 9.79
CA GLY A 33 -18.89 2.30 8.68
C GLY A 33 -18.11 2.51 7.37
N SER A 34 -17.14 3.42 7.33
CA SER A 34 -16.34 3.79 6.15
C SER A 34 -14.83 3.55 6.30
N GLY A 35 -14.37 3.13 7.47
CA GLY A 35 -12.95 2.90 7.76
C GLY A 35 -12.45 1.58 7.19
N VAL A 36 -11.30 1.60 6.51
CA VAL A 36 -10.73 0.41 5.85
C VAL A 36 -9.78 -0.33 6.79
N CYS A 37 -9.83 -1.67 6.74
CA CYS A 37 -9.13 -2.55 7.65
C CYS A 37 -8.48 -3.73 6.92
N ILE A 38 -7.20 -3.99 7.20
CA ILE A 38 -6.51 -5.21 6.74
C ILE A 38 -6.26 -6.17 7.93
N PRO A 39 -6.88 -7.37 7.95
CA PRO A 39 -6.68 -8.39 9.00
C PRO A 39 -6.69 -7.86 10.44
N ALA A 40 -6.00 -8.34 11.49
CA ALA A 40 -5.12 -9.45 11.88
C ALA A 40 -4.92 -10.72 11.00
N PRO A 41 -4.05 -11.65 11.40
CA PRO A 41 -4.12 -13.04 10.98
C PRO A 41 -5.42 -13.70 11.50
N ASP A 42 -6.07 -14.49 10.64
CA ASP A 42 -7.15 -15.41 11.02
C ASP A 42 -7.10 -16.68 10.14
N SER A 43 -8.16 -17.49 10.15
CA SER A 43 -8.27 -18.71 9.34
C SER A 43 -8.15 -18.50 7.81
N ARG A 44 -8.20 -17.26 7.33
CA ARG A 44 -8.01 -16.87 5.91
C ARG A 44 -6.56 -16.58 5.57
N SER A 45 -5.62 -16.91 6.45
CA SER A 45 -4.18 -16.75 6.21
C SER A 45 -3.54 -17.99 5.58
N GLY A 46 -4.30 -18.81 4.85
CA GLY A 46 -3.82 -20.06 4.24
C GLY A 46 -3.21 -21.06 5.25
N GLY A 47 -3.60 -20.99 6.54
CA GLY A 47 -2.98 -21.78 7.60
C GLY A 47 -1.54 -21.37 7.98
N MET A 48 -1.07 -20.17 7.59
CA MET A 48 0.24 -19.63 7.94
C MET A 48 0.29 -18.85 9.26
N ASP A 49 -0.84 -18.69 9.96
CA ASP A 49 -0.88 -18.18 11.34
C ASP A 49 -0.58 -19.32 12.34
N ARG A 50 0.67 -19.75 12.32
CA ARG A 50 1.24 -20.84 13.14
C ARG A 50 2.75 -20.64 13.28
N ALA A 51 3.39 -21.37 14.18
CA ALA A 51 4.85 -21.48 14.15
C ALA A 51 5.32 -22.15 12.83
N PRO A 52 6.49 -21.75 12.29
CA PRO A 52 7.10 -22.44 11.16
C PRO A 52 7.60 -23.83 11.57
N GLY A 53 7.61 -24.76 10.62
CA GLY A 53 8.11 -26.12 10.77
C GLY A 53 9.21 -26.44 9.75
N GLN A 54 9.71 -27.67 9.79
CA GLN A 54 10.85 -28.10 8.95
C GLN A 54 10.58 -28.09 7.44
N TYR A 55 9.31 -28.01 7.01
CA TYR A 55 8.91 -27.98 5.60
C TYR A 55 8.53 -26.57 5.10
N ASP A 56 8.60 -25.56 5.97
CA ASP A 56 8.57 -24.16 5.55
C ASP A 56 9.98 -23.82 5.03
N ASP A 57 10.29 -24.37 3.86
CA ASP A 57 11.64 -24.47 3.31
C ASP A 57 11.80 -23.91 1.87
N SER A 58 12.92 -24.17 1.20
CA SER A 58 13.19 -23.60 -0.13
C SER A 58 12.21 -24.09 -1.21
N THR A 59 11.57 -25.26 -1.02
CA THR A 59 10.48 -25.75 -1.88
C THR A 59 9.18 -24.96 -1.72
N LYS A 60 9.06 -24.19 -0.64
CA LYS A 60 7.99 -23.22 -0.37
C LYS A 60 8.44 -21.76 -0.53
N GLY A 61 9.68 -21.54 -0.97
CA GLY A 61 10.18 -20.21 -1.35
C GLY A 61 10.68 -19.39 -0.17
N TYR A 62 11.10 -20.07 0.89
CA TYR A 62 11.80 -19.43 1.99
C TYR A 62 13.31 -19.43 1.75
N ALA A 63 13.97 -18.38 2.21
CA ALA A 63 15.43 -18.22 2.17
C ALA A 63 16.00 -18.09 3.59
N THR A 64 17.30 -18.40 3.75
CA THR A 64 18.00 -18.11 5.00
C THR A 64 17.99 -16.60 5.26
N GLY A 65 17.56 -16.21 6.46
CA GLY A 65 17.35 -14.81 6.85
C GLY A 65 15.88 -14.38 6.85
N ASP A 66 14.99 -15.07 6.12
CA ASP A 66 13.56 -14.80 6.12
C ASP A 66 13.00 -14.78 7.55
N ILE A 67 12.08 -13.86 7.80
CA ILE A 67 11.31 -13.80 9.04
C ILE A 67 9.89 -14.34 8.83
N TRP A 68 9.37 -14.94 9.90
CA TRP A 68 8.02 -15.48 10.02
C TRP A 68 7.39 -14.93 11.30
N GLN A 69 6.13 -14.48 11.25
CA GLN A 69 5.39 -13.99 12.41
C GLN A 69 4.07 -14.74 12.58
N ALA A 70 3.74 -15.14 13.81
CA ALA A 70 2.43 -15.69 14.16
C ALA A 70 2.17 -15.48 15.65
N GLY A 71 0.95 -15.09 16.02
CA GLY A 71 0.58 -14.83 17.43
C GLY A 71 1.49 -13.84 18.19
N GLY A 72 2.17 -12.92 17.48
CA GLY A 72 3.13 -11.98 18.08
C GLY A 72 4.54 -12.53 18.31
N GLN A 73 4.76 -13.84 18.20
CA GLN A 73 6.09 -14.44 18.17
C GLN A 73 6.68 -14.32 16.76
N VAL A 74 8.00 -14.13 16.69
CA VAL A 74 8.75 -14.07 15.43
C VAL A 74 9.84 -15.13 15.41
N TRP A 75 10.11 -15.69 14.23
CA TRP A 75 11.20 -16.61 13.96
C TRP A 75 12.02 -16.13 12.76
N GLN A 76 13.29 -16.51 12.72
CA GLN A 76 14.18 -16.34 11.58
C GLN A 76 14.64 -17.69 11.03
N ALA A 77 14.62 -17.81 9.71
CA ALA A 77 15.20 -18.93 9.00
C ALA A 77 16.74 -18.93 9.15
N ALA A 78 17.27 -19.83 9.98
CA ALA A 78 18.70 -19.97 10.24
C ALA A 78 19.42 -20.85 9.21
N SER A 79 18.69 -21.79 8.61
CA SER A 79 19.14 -22.58 7.46
C SER A 79 17.94 -23.09 6.68
N VAL A 80 17.98 -23.00 5.34
CA VAL A 80 16.88 -23.46 4.48
C VAL A 80 17.42 -24.28 3.32
N THR A 81 16.94 -25.52 3.18
CA THR A 81 17.23 -26.44 2.08
C THR A 81 15.97 -27.24 1.71
N ALA A 82 15.96 -27.92 0.56
CA ALA A 82 14.77 -28.65 0.12
C ALA A 82 14.43 -29.82 1.06
N GLY A 83 13.23 -29.79 1.65
CA GLY A 83 12.77 -30.76 2.64
C GLY A 83 13.27 -30.51 4.08
N SER A 84 14.02 -29.44 4.34
CA SER A 84 14.53 -29.12 5.68
C SER A 84 14.85 -27.63 5.88
N ALA A 85 14.11 -26.99 6.78
CA ALA A 85 14.42 -25.68 7.32
C ALA A 85 14.61 -25.71 8.84
N ARG A 86 15.51 -24.86 9.35
CA ARG A 86 15.65 -24.54 10.78
C ARG A 86 15.21 -23.11 11.02
N TRP A 87 14.19 -22.94 11.83
CA TRP A 87 13.65 -21.65 12.25
C TRP A 87 13.97 -21.41 13.73
N GLU A 88 14.59 -20.28 14.03
CA GLU A 88 15.01 -19.91 15.38
C GLU A 88 14.13 -18.77 15.91
N PRO A 89 13.58 -18.87 17.14
CA PRO A 89 12.76 -17.81 17.70
C PRO A 89 13.61 -16.56 17.96
N MET A 90 13.09 -15.40 17.54
CA MET A 90 13.71 -14.11 17.78
C MET A 90 13.19 -13.49 19.07
N VAL A 91 14.08 -12.88 19.85
CA VAL A 91 13.70 -11.96 20.92
C VAL A 91 13.52 -10.58 20.29
N VAL A 92 12.29 -10.09 20.25
CA VAL A 92 11.91 -8.82 19.62
C VAL A 92 11.64 -7.75 20.68
N ALA A 93 12.16 -6.55 20.44
CA ALA A 93 11.88 -5.34 21.20
C ALA A 93 10.91 -4.44 20.39
N ARG A 94 10.94 -3.11 20.56
CA ARG A 94 10.26 -2.17 19.65
C ARG A 94 11.17 -1.81 18.47
N PRO A 95 10.60 -1.38 17.32
CA PRO A 95 11.37 -1.21 16.08
C PRO A 95 12.60 -0.31 16.20
N ALA A 96 12.53 0.81 16.93
CA ALA A 96 13.65 1.72 17.05
C ALA A 96 14.75 1.20 17.98
N ASP A 97 14.43 0.35 18.97
CA ASP A 97 15.41 -0.23 19.90
C ASP A 97 16.49 -1.04 19.16
N ALA A 98 16.16 -1.62 18.00
CA ALA A 98 17.07 -2.36 17.15
C ALA A 98 18.26 -1.52 16.63
N LEU A 99 18.13 -0.19 16.58
CA LEU A 99 19.15 0.75 16.11
C LEU A 99 19.97 1.34 17.27
N ALA A 100 19.68 0.96 18.51
CA ALA A 100 20.37 1.39 19.73
C ALA A 100 20.49 2.93 19.83
N GLY A 101 21.66 3.44 20.25
CA GLY A 101 21.90 4.87 20.50
C GLY A 101 21.95 5.77 19.26
N HIS A 102 21.72 5.23 18.06
CA HIS A 102 21.78 5.98 16.79
C HIS A 102 20.44 6.59 16.37
N VAL A 103 19.35 6.28 17.07
CA VAL A 103 18.01 6.80 16.75
C VAL A 103 17.97 8.31 16.98
N VAL A 104 17.91 9.08 15.89
CA VAL A 104 17.74 10.55 15.94
C VAL A 104 16.29 10.98 15.86
N PHE A 105 15.38 10.09 15.45
CA PHE A 105 13.93 10.24 15.56
C PHE A 105 13.25 8.87 15.55
N ALA A 106 12.23 8.69 16.39
CA ALA A 106 11.28 7.59 16.27
C ALA A 106 9.88 8.06 16.65
N GLY A 107 8.84 7.73 15.89
CA GLY A 107 7.49 8.20 16.20
C GLY A 107 6.39 7.63 15.30
N GLY A 108 5.14 7.80 15.71
CA GLY A 108 3.98 7.27 15.01
C GLY A 108 2.76 7.03 15.92
N ALA A 109 1.80 6.28 15.39
CA ALA A 109 0.61 5.82 16.09
C ALA A 109 0.85 4.55 16.97
N VAL A 110 2.03 3.92 16.87
CA VAL A 110 2.43 2.78 17.73
C VAL A 110 3.66 3.11 18.57
N GLN A 111 3.89 2.33 19.62
CA GLN A 111 5.12 2.40 20.43
C GLN A 111 6.33 1.93 19.62
N MET A 112 7.19 2.87 19.22
CA MET A 112 8.43 2.65 18.46
C MET A 112 9.65 2.40 19.36
N VAL A 113 9.63 2.90 20.60
CA VAL A 113 10.71 2.77 21.61
C VAL A 113 10.18 2.04 22.85
N SER A 114 10.93 1.08 23.39
CA SER A 114 10.50 0.32 24.57
C SER A 114 10.24 1.20 25.78
N GLY A 115 9.11 0.98 26.45
CA GLY A 115 8.72 1.72 27.65
C GLY A 115 8.18 3.13 27.39
N TYR A 116 8.12 3.62 26.15
CA TYR A 116 7.57 4.94 25.85
C TYR A 116 6.08 5.02 26.17
N VAL A 117 5.71 5.94 27.06
CA VAL A 117 4.32 6.30 27.40
C VAL A 117 4.25 7.82 27.42
N GLY A 118 3.36 8.39 26.61
CA GLY A 118 3.32 9.84 26.40
C GLY A 118 2.68 10.24 25.07
N PRO A 119 2.72 11.53 24.69
CA PRO A 119 2.19 12.03 23.44
C PRO A 119 2.64 11.23 22.20
N ALA A 120 1.70 10.85 21.34
CA ALA A 120 1.96 10.17 20.08
C ALA A 120 1.81 11.16 18.92
N VAL A 121 0.66 11.83 18.85
CA VAL A 121 0.30 12.78 17.78
C VAL A 121 -0.58 13.90 18.32
N ASP A 122 -0.46 15.10 17.75
CA ASP A 122 -1.49 16.14 17.88
C ASP A 122 -2.45 16.06 16.70
N VAL A 123 -3.76 16.05 16.98
CA VAL A 123 -4.83 15.89 15.98
C VAL A 123 -5.81 17.05 16.04
N GLU A 124 -6.03 17.73 14.92
CA GLU A 124 -7.07 18.74 14.72
C GLU A 124 -8.34 18.09 14.13
N THR A 125 -9.47 18.25 14.81
CA THR A 125 -10.80 17.99 14.24
C THR A 125 -11.59 19.29 14.11
N VAL A 126 -12.50 19.36 13.15
CA VAL A 126 -13.51 20.43 13.08
C VAL A 126 -14.78 19.95 13.78
N GLN A 127 -15.30 20.73 14.72
CA GLN A 127 -16.52 20.43 15.47
C GLN A 127 -17.38 21.71 15.59
N GLY A 128 -18.57 21.71 14.99
CA GLY A 128 -19.44 22.88 14.92
C GLY A 128 -18.77 24.08 14.22
N GLY A 129 -17.99 23.81 13.16
CA GLY A 129 -17.17 24.79 12.45
C GLY A 129 -15.93 25.28 13.20
N ARG A 130 -15.63 24.77 14.40
CA ARG A 130 -14.47 25.16 15.21
C ARG A 130 -13.39 24.09 15.19
N ARG A 131 -12.14 24.51 15.01
CA ARG A 131 -10.97 23.62 15.13
C ARG A 131 -10.69 23.29 16.59
N VAL A 132 -10.52 22.01 16.89
CA VAL A 132 -10.21 21.48 18.21
C VAL A 132 -8.97 20.60 18.08
N VAL A 133 -7.87 21.01 18.71
CA VAL A 133 -6.64 20.20 18.76
C VAL A 133 -6.66 19.30 19.99
N THR A 134 -6.30 18.03 19.81
CA THR A 134 -6.22 17.02 20.87
C THR A 134 -4.96 16.19 20.69
N THR A 135 -4.15 16.10 21.74
CA THR A 135 -3.03 15.17 21.77
C THR A 135 -3.54 13.76 22.07
N LEU A 136 -3.25 12.80 21.19
CA LEU A 136 -3.42 11.37 21.44
C LEU A 136 -2.10 10.82 22.00
N ALA A 137 -2.17 9.91 22.96
CA ALA A 137 -0.99 9.34 23.62
C ALA A 137 -0.77 7.87 23.26
N ILE A 138 0.48 7.40 23.33
CA ILE A 138 0.79 5.99 23.55
C ILE A 138 0.55 5.70 25.03
N LEU A 139 -0.35 4.76 25.31
CA LEU A 139 -0.71 4.31 26.66
C LEU A 139 0.26 3.22 27.16
N PRO A 140 0.25 2.85 28.46
CA PRO A 140 1.14 1.81 29.02
C PRO A 140 1.11 0.44 28.33
N GLY A 141 0.05 0.11 27.59
CA GLY A 141 -0.01 -1.09 26.74
C GLY A 141 0.74 -0.99 25.41
N GLY A 142 1.37 0.15 25.10
CA GLY A 142 2.06 0.42 23.84
C GLY A 142 1.14 0.76 22.65
N MET A 143 -0.16 0.91 22.90
CA MET A 143 -1.19 1.26 21.93
C MET A 143 -1.55 2.75 22.02
N LEU A 144 -1.99 3.34 20.90
CA LEU A 144 -2.60 4.66 20.87
C LEU A 144 -3.85 4.73 21.76
N ASP A 145 -4.16 5.91 22.30
CA ASP A 145 -5.43 6.23 22.96
C ASP A 145 -6.61 6.23 21.97
N GLN A 146 -7.12 5.02 21.73
CA GLN A 146 -8.25 4.73 20.86
C GLN A 146 -9.55 5.38 21.33
N ASP A 147 -9.76 5.52 22.64
CA ASP A 147 -11.04 6.00 23.16
C ASP A 147 -11.14 7.52 23.05
N THR A 148 -10.03 8.24 23.24
CA THR A 148 -9.96 9.67 22.89
C THR A 148 -10.11 9.86 21.37
N LEU A 149 -9.43 9.06 20.54
CA LEU A 149 -9.56 9.16 19.07
C LEU A 149 -11.01 8.93 18.62
N ARG A 150 -11.66 7.84 19.05
CA ARG A 150 -13.07 7.54 18.76
C ARG A 150 -14.01 8.67 19.19
N THR A 151 -13.78 9.24 20.37
CA THR A 151 -14.56 10.37 20.87
C THR A 151 -14.41 11.61 19.97
N ARG A 152 -13.21 11.87 19.45
CA ARG A 152 -12.98 12.98 18.50
C ARG A 152 -13.55 12.71 17.11
N LEU A 153 -13.45 11.48 16.61
CA LEU A 153 -14.06 11.08 15.33
C LEU A 153 -15.59 11.18 15.38
N ALA A 154 -16.23 10.69 16.45
CA ALA A 154 -17.68 10.77 16.63
C ALA A 154 -18.20 12.22 16.80
N GLY A 155 -17.34 13.14 17.24
CA GLY A 155 -17.66 14.55 17.45
C GLY A 155 -17.31 15.48 16.28
N ARG A 156 -16.68 14.98 15.20
CA ARG A 156 -16.23 15.82 14.07
C ARG A 156 -17.36 16.13 13.09
N ASP A 157 -17.27 17.26 12.41
CA ASP A 157 -18.20 17.67 11.36
C ASP A 157 -18.08 16.72 10.14
N ALA A 158 -19.22 16.36 9.54
CA ALA A 158 -19.27 15.47 8.39
C ALA A 158 -18.46 16.02 7.20
N GLY A 159 -17.70 15.15 6.53
CA GLY A 159 -16.80 15.54 5.44
C GLY A 159 -15.49 16.19 5.88
N THR A 160 -15.17 16.22 7.19
CA THR A 160 -13.88 16.68 7.71
C THR A 160 -13.02 15.51 8.22
N PHE A 161 -11.70 15.67 8.16
CA PHE A 161 -10.73 14.69 8.64
C PHE A 161 -10.26 14.99 10.07
N ALA A 162 -9.71 13.97 10.74
CA ALA A 162 -8.97 14.12 11.98
C ALA A 162 -7.48 14.31 11.66
N THR A 163 -7.13 15.55 11.33
CA THR A 163 -5.87 15.94 10.69
C THR A 163 -4.71 15.95 11.68
N VAL A 164 -3.60 15.30 11.34
CA VAL A 164 -2.44 15.17 12.22
C VAL A 164 -1.50 16.36 12.03
N LEU A 165 -1.35 17.17 13.08
CA LEU A 165 -0.52 18.38 13.09
C LEU A 165 0.93 18.11 13.51
N ARG A 166 1.16 17.06 14.30
CA ARG A 166 2.47 16.69 14.85
C ARG A 166 2.55 15.19 15.05
N VAL A 167 3.73 14.61 14.77
CA VAL A 167 4.15 13.31 15.28
C VAL A 167 5.23 13.53 16.33
N TYR A 168 4.97 13.07 17.55
CA TYR A 168 5.92 13.21 18.66
C TYR A 168 7.10 12.24 18.51
N ASP A 169 8.24 12.68 19.02
CA ASP A 169 9.49 11.94 19.03
C ASP A 169 9.61 11.13 20.31
N GLN A 170 9.52 9.82 20.17
CA GLN A 170 9.61 8.82 21.23
C GLN A 170 11.06 8.52 21.63
N SER A 171 12.06 8.95 20.84
CA SER A 171 13.49 8.73 21.14
C SER A 171 14.04 9.64 22.25
N GLY A 172 13.30 10.69 22.62
CA GLY A 172 13.68 11.64 23.67
C GLY A 172 14.53 12.83 23.19
N HIS A 173 14.86 12.91 21.90
CA HIS A 173 15.60 14.04 21.33
C HIS A 173 14.75 15.30 21.10
N GLY A 174 13.43 15.16 21.11
CA GLY A 174 12.50 16.27 20.88
C GLY A 174 12.35 16.63 19.40
N HIS A 175 12.80 15.76 18.48
CA HIS A 175 12.78 15.97 17.04
C HIS A 175 11.40 15.70 16.42
N HIS A 176 10.35 16.30 16.98
CA HIS A 176 8.98 16.10 16.53
C HIS A 176 8.82 16.45 15.05
N LEU A 177 8.14 15.59 14.29
CA LEU A 177 7.76 15.92 12.92
C LEU A 177 6.52 16.82 12.96
N LEU A 178 6.54 17.90 12.18
CA LEU A 178 5.44 18.86 12.12
C LEU A 178 4.76 18.76 10.76
N ALA A 179 3.43 18.89 10.74
CA ALA A 179 2.69 18.95 9.49
C ALA A 179 3.13 20.15 8.66
N THR A 180 3.11 19.96 7.35
CA THR A 180 3.37 20.98 6.33
C THR A 180 2.48 22.20 6.53
N GLU A 181 3.06 23.37 6.82
CA GLU A 181 2.28 24.60 7.02
C GLU A 181 1.37 24.88 5.81
N GLY A 182 0.08 25.05 6.07
CA GLY A 182 -0.92 25.28 5.02
C GLY A 182 -1.32 24.05 4.20
N ARG A 183 -0.69 22.89 4.39
CA ARG A 183 -1.08 21.61 3.75
C ARG A 183 -1.05 20.43 4.73
N HIS A 184 -1.91 20.51 5.74
CA HIS A 184 -2.12 19.42 6.69
C HIS A 184 -3.02 18.34 6.05
N VAL A 185 -2.42 17.43 5.29
CA VAL A 185 -3.15 16.40 4.51
C VAL A 185 -3.15 15.02 5.17
N VAL A 186 -2.15 14.76 6.02
CA VAL A 186 -2.04 13.51 6.77
C VAL A 186 -3.02 13.53 7.93
N HIS A 187 -3.72 12.43 8.13
CA HIS A 187 -4.77 12.32 9.13
C HIS A 187 -4.81 10.88 9.69
N ILE A 188 -5.71 10.63 10.65
CA ILE A 188 -5.80 9.37 11.40
C ILE A 188 -7.26 8.94 11.60
N GLY A 189 -7.53 7.65 11.74
CA GLY A 189 -8.87 7.10 11.95
C GLY A 189 -9.60 6.62 10.68
N GLU A 190 -9.03 6.82 9.48
CA GLU A 190 -9.63 6.33 8.22
C GLU A 190 -9.15 4.91 7.85
N VAL A 191 -7.92 4.56 8.23
CA VAL A 191 -7.30 3.27 7.90
C VAL A 191 -6.63 2.63 9.11
N ARG A 192 -6.95 1.35 9.32
CA ARG A 192 -6.28 0.48 10.30
C ARG A 192 -5.60 -0.71 9.65
N ILE A 193 -4.42 -1.03 10.13
CA ILE A 193 -3.66 -2.22 9.73
C ILE A 193 -3.55 -3.16 10.92
N ALA A 194 -4.18 -4.32 10.81
CA ALA A 194 -4.24 -5.34 11.87
C ALA A 194 -4.70 -4.80 13.24
N GLY A 195 -5.59 -3.81 13.24
CA GLY A 195 -6.10 -3.13 14.44
C GLY A 195 -5.29 -1.92 14.91
N ASN A 196 -4.09 -1.69 14.37
CA ASN A 196 -3.32 -0.46 14.61
C ASN A 196 -3.85 0.68 13.72
N GLU A 197 -4.08 1.84 14.31
CA GLU A 197 -4.36 3.07 13.57
C GLU A 197 -3.15 3.50 12.73
N THR A 198 -3.41 4.14 11.59
CA THR A 198 -2.35 4.66 10.71
C THR A 198 -2.50 6.14 10.43
N LEU A 199 -1.35 6.77 10.21
CA LEU A 199 -1.19 8.06 9.58
C LEU A 199 -1.35 7.85 8.08
N SER A 200 -2.50 8.25 7.52
CA SER A 200 -2.85 8.07 6.11
C SER A 200 -3.00 9.40 5.38
N TRP A 201 -2.77 9.35 4.07
CA TRP A 201 -3.11 10.38 3.10
C TRP A 201 -3.26 9.70 1.74
N GLY A 202 -4.12 10.21 0.88
CA GLY A 202 -4.26 9.79 -0.51
C GLY A 202 -4.37 10.96 -1.49
N GLU A 203 -4.83 10.69 -2.71
CA GLU A 203 -4.85 11.68 -3.78
C GLU A 203 -5.75 12.88 -3.45
N GLU A 204 -6.99 12.62 -3.01
CA GLU A 204 -7.99 13.65 -2.67
C GLU A 204 -7.53 14.62 -1.58
N ASN A 205 -6.58 14.21 -0.74
CA ASN A 205 -6.08 15.07 0.33
C ASN A 205 -5.10 16.13 -0.19
N GLY A 206 -4.58 15.98 -1.41
CA GLY A 206 -3.62 16.89 -2.03
C GLY A 206 -2.21 16.80 -1.42
N PRO A 207 -1.25 17.59 -1.93
CA PRO A 207 0.14 17.56 -1.49
C PRO A 207 0.31 18.05 -0.05
N GLY A 208 0.85 17.21 0.83
CA GLY A 208 1.27 17.53 2.19
C GLY A 208 1.93 16.33 2.87
N GLY A 209 2.21 16.44 4.16
CA GLY A 209 3.11 15.50 4.85
C GLY A 209 3.80 16.17 6.02
N PHE A 210 4.87 15.56 6.52
CA PHE A 210 5.62 16.06 7.65
C PHE A 210 7.01 16.58 7.29
N VAL A 211 7.36 17.73 7.86
CA VAL A 211 8.69 18.30 7.83
C VAL A 211 9.57 17.58 8.86
N ILE A 212 10.72 17.07 8.41
CA ILE A 212 11.77 16.60 9.32
C ILE A 212 12.54 17.85 9.78
N PRO A 213 12.61 18.13 11.10
CA PRO A 213 13.24 19.36 11.59
C PRO A 213 14.75 19.36 11.32
N ALA A 214 15.31 20.54 11.05
CA ALA A 214 16.74 20.72 10.72
C ALA A 214 17.73 20.32 11.84
N GLY A 215 17.21 20.00 13.04
CA GLY A 215 17.96 19.36 14.13
C GLY A 215 18.31 17.89 13.86
N VAL A 216 17.44 17.15 13.16
CA VAL A 216 17.72 15.81 12.66
C VAL A 216 18.81 15.91 11.61
N LYS A 217 19.93 15.24 11.87
CA LYS A 217 21.10 15.20 11.01
C LYS A 217 21.56 13.77 10.88
N VAL A 218 21.91 13.37 9.67
CA VAL A 218 22.51 12.06 9.40
C VAL A 218 23.69 12.21 8.43
N PRO A 219 24.73 11.38 8.52
CA PRO A 219 25.74 11.26 7.47
C PRO A 219 25.09 10.87 6.14
N ALA A 220 25.54 11.44 5.01
CA ALA A 220 24.98 11.12 3.70
C ALA A 220 25.28 9.69 3.21
N ASN A 221 26.29 9.05 3.81
CA ASN A 221 26.84 7.74 3.46
C ASN A 221 26.85 6.75 4.64
N ASP A 222 26.13 7.06 5.72
CA ASP A 222 26.01 6.22 6.91
C ASP A 222 24.72 6.60 7.67
N PHE A 223 23.56 6.12 7.19
CA PHE A 223 22.25 6.45 7.79
C PHE A 223 21.23 5.34 7.60
N PHE A 224 20.12 5.43 8.34
CA PHE A 224 18.92 4.59 8.17
C PHE A 224 17.63 5.41 8.17
N PHE A 225 16.70 5.05 7.31
CA PHE A 225 15.28 5.40 7.41
C PHE A 225 14.46 4.12 7.34
N GLY A 226 13.52 3.95 8.28
CA GLY A 226 12.58 2.83 8.30
C GLY A 226 11.15 3.29 8.56
N SER A 227 10.20 2.60 7.94
CA SER A 227 8.76 2.81 8.12
C SER A 227 8.04 1.49 8.36
N VAL A 228 6.99 1.53 9.18
CA VAL A 228 6.16 0.39 9.57
C VAL A 228 4.72 0.72 9.17
N GLY A 229 4.09 -0.10 8.33
CA GLY A 229 2.75 0.20 7.80
C GLY A 229 2.51 -0.49 6.46
N THR A 230 1.96 0.24 5.50
CA THR A 230 1.90 -0.19 4.09
C THR A 230 1.79 1.01 3.15
N TYR A 231 1.79 0.73 1.84
CA TYR A 231 1.45 1.65 0.78
C TYR A 231 0.23 1.08 0.03
N ALA A 232 -0.72 1.90 -0.39
CA ALA A 232 -1.97 1.39 -0.99
C ALA A 232 -2.07 1.67 -2.50
N SER A 233 -1.35 2.68 -2.98
CA SER A 233 -0.90 2.81 -4.37
C SER A 233 0.61 2.96 -4.32
N SER A 234 1.35 2.34 -5.24
CA SER A 234 2.82 2.35 -5.21
C SER A 234 3.52 2.58 -6.54
N ASN A 235 2.90 2.39 -7.71
CA ASN A 235 3.48 2.87 -8.97
C ASN A 235 3.05 4.32 -9.26
N SER A 236 3.76 5.03 -10.12
CA SER A 236 3.43 6.41 -10.51
C SER A 236 4.03 6.79 -11.86
N GLY A 237 3.50 7.82 -12.53
CA GLY A 237 3.89 8.16 -13.91
C GLY A 237 4.09 9.63 -14.25
N TYR A 238 4.89 9.86 -15.30
CA TYR A 238 5.22 11.17 -15.91
C TYR A 238 5.55 12.30 -14.93
N ALA A 239 6.81 12.29 -14.47
CA ALA A 239 7.42 13.22 -13.52
C ALA A 239 6.85 13.15 -12.08
N ALA A 240 5.94 12.22 -11.84
CA ALA A 240 5.56 11.74 -10.54
C ALA A 240 6.68 10.93 -9.90
N TYR A 241 6.94 11.23 -8.64
CA TYR A 241 7.76 10.41 -7.77
C TYR A 241 7.13 10.47 -6.38
N PRO A 242 6.48 9.40 -5.88
CA PRO A 242 6.08 9.33 -4.49
C PRO A 242 7.33 9.26 -3.65
N VAL A 243 7.50 10.15 -2.67
CA VAL A 243 8.74 10.22 -1.89
C VAL A 243 8.47 9.77 -0.46
N PRO A 244 8.63 8.47 -0.12
CA PRO A 244 8.56 7.99 1.26
C PRO A 244 9.42 8.81 2.22
N VAL A 245 10.61 9.21 1.77
CA VAL A 245 11.54 10.04 2.54
C VAL A 245 12.40 10.89 1.61
N LEU A 246 12.57 12.15 1.99
CA LEU A 246 13.63 13.04 1.51
C LEU A 246 14.48 13.44 2.72
N LEU A 247 15.79 13.26 2.64
CA LEU A 247 16.73 13.70 3.67
C LEU A 247 17.62 14.81 3.11
N GLY A 248 17.81 15.89 3.88
CA GLY A 248 18.48 17.12 3.45
C GLY A 248 17.52 18.18 2.88
N SER A 249 18.06 19.32 2.45
CA SER A 249 17.26 20.44 1.92
C SER A 249 17.34 20.54 0.40
N ALA A 250 16.18 20.56 -0.26
CA ALA A 250 16.09 20.84 -1.70
C ALA A 250 16.78 22.17 -2.06
N GLY A 251 17.43 22.21 -3.23
CA GLY A 251 18.12 23.42 -3.73
C GLY A 251 19.58 23.60 -3.28
N ARG A 252 20.13 22.78 -2.37
CA ARG A 252 21.57 22.81 -1.99
C ARG A 252 22.44 21.72 -2.62
N GLY A 253 21.88 20.89 -3.51
CA GLY A 253 22.62 19.77 -4.14
C GLY A 253 23.09 18.71 -3.15
N ARG A 254 22.44 18.59 -1.98
CA ARG A 254 22.75 17.61 -0.92
C ARG A 254 21.45 17.05 -0.36
N THR A 255 20.82 16.19 -1.17
CA THR A 255 19.56 15.51 -0.85
C THR A 255 19.68 14.04 -1.19
N PHE A 256 19.05 13.21 -0.37
CA PHE A 256 18.72 11.82 -0.68
C PHE A 256 17.19 11.68 -0.76
N ARG A 257 16.69 10.85 -1.68
CA ARG A 257 15.27 10.50 -1.81
C ARG A 257 15.10 9.03 -2.17
N VAL A 258 14.08 8.39 -1.62
CA VAL A 258 13.48 7.16 -2.18
C VAL A 258 12.27 7.57 -3.01
N PHE A 259 11.98 6.83 -4.07
CA PHE A 259 10.67 6.89 -4.71
C PHE A 259 10.26 5.57 -5.38
N PHE A 260 9.01 5.47 -5.82
CA PHE A 260 8.44 4.26 -6.41
C PHE A 260 7.87 4.53 -7.81
N GLY A 261 8.22 3.68 -8.78
CA GLY A 261 8.04 3.96 -10.20
C GLY A 261 8.98 5.05 -10.73
N SER A 262 8.92 5.29 -12.02
CA SER A 262 9.74 6.30 -12.74
C SER A 262 9.12 6.59 -14.11
N TYR A 263 9.82 7.29 -15.01
CA TYR A 263 9.34 7.53 -16.38
C TYR A 263 8.99 6.24 -17.15
N SER A 264 9.57 5.09 -16.79
CA SER A 264 9.27 3.78 -17.40
C SER A 264 8.00 3.10 -16.86
N LEU A 265 7.35 3.66 -15.83
CA LEU A 265 6.27 3.03 -15.05
C LEU A 265 6.62 1.62 -14.55
N ASP A 266 7.92 1.36 -14.32
CA ASP A 266 8.41 -0.01 -14.22
C ASP A 266 8.02 -0.75 -12.94
N GLY A 267 7.43 -0.06 -11.97
CA GLY A 267 6.96 -0.62 -10.70
C GLY A 267 8.04 -0.85 -9.65
N PHE A 268 9.30 -0.50 -9.92
CA PHE A 268 10.39 -0.71 -8.96
C PHE A 268 10.51 0.45 -7.98
N THR A 269 11.27 0.22 -6.90
CA THR A 269 11.77 1.26 -6.00
C THR A 269 13.03 1.87 -6.62
N HIS A 270 13.13 3.18 -6.55
CA HIS A 270 14.23 3.97 -7.05
C HIS A 270 14.84 4.81 -5.92
N ILE A 271 16.12 5.12 -6.07
CA ILE A 271 16.84 6.07 -5.22
C ILE A 271 17.29 7.26 -6.07
N GLY A 272 17.17 8.46 -5.53
CA GLY A 272 17.82 9.66 -6.06
C GLY A 272 18.77 10.25 -5.03
N ASP A 273 19.96 10.60 -5.49
CA ASP A 273 20.98 11.30 -4.71
C ASP A 273 21.50 12.54 -5.50
N ALA A 274 22.50 13.23 -4.95
CA ALA A 274 23.08 14.42 -5.58
C ALA A 274 23.89 14.15 -6.86
N ALA A 275 24.36 12.91 -7.06
CA ALA A 275 25.15 12.50 -8.23
C ALA A 275 24.29 11.84 -9.30
N SER A 276 23.20 11.16 -8.92
CA SER A 276 22.27 10.52 -9.84
C SER A 276 20.83 10.68 -9.33
N PRO A 277 19.97 11.44 -10.04
CA PRO A 277 18.63 11.75 -9.55
C PRO A 277 17.67 10.55 -9.64
N ASP A 278 17.97 9.54 -10.45
CA ASP A 278 17.13 8.38 -10.70
C ASP A 278 18.00 7.13 -10.88
N ARG A 279 17.97 6.24 -9.88
CA ARG A 279 18.65 4.95 -9.85
C ARG A 279 17.63 3.86 -9.47
N ARG A 280 17.17 3.11 -10.47
CA ARG A 280 16.33 1.93 -10.27
C ARG A 280 17.02 0.88 -9.40
N THR A 281 16.24 0.22 -8.54
CA THR A 281 16.65 -0.96 -7.75
C THR A 281 15.86 -2.19 -8.21
N ASP A 282 16.21 -3.38 -7.71
CA ASP A 282 15.45 -4.61 -7.95
C ASP A 282 14.30 -4.83 -6.92
N LEU A 283 14.08 -3.90 -5.98
CA LEU A 283 12.99 -4.00 -5.00
C LEU A 283 11.69 -3.47 -5.60
N VAL A 284 10.63 -4.28 -5.57
CA VAL A 284 9.25 -3.81 -5.78
C VAL A 284 8.59 -3.71 -4.40
N ILE A 285 8.00 -2.55 -4.09
CA ILE A 285 7.32 -2.33 -2.81
C ILE A 285 5.97 -3.05 -2.81
N THR A 286 5.62 -3.72 -1.71
CA THR A 286 4.31 -4.37 -1.57
C THR A 286 3.28 -3.43 -0.97
N ASN A 287 2.03 -3.61 -1.40
CA ASN A 287 0.85 -2.97 -0.82
C ASN A 287 0.21 -3.81 0.30
N ALA A 288 0.81 -4.94 0.64
CA ALA A 288 0.53 -5.65 1.89
C ALA A 288 1.32 -5.02 3.06
N PRO A 289 0.85 -5.17 4.30
CA PRO A 289 1.58 -4.66 5.46
C PRO A 289 2.98 -5.22 5.62
N ALA A 290 3.95 -4.31 5.74
CA ALA A 290 5.37 -4.65 5.83
C ALA A 290 6.15 -3.54 6.55
N ALA A 291 7.34 -3.91 7.03
CA ALA A 291 8.39 -2.92 7.27
C ALA A 291 9.10 -2.62 5.95
N PHE A 292 9.29 -1.34 5.64
CA PHE A 292 10.16 -0.86 4.58
C PHE A 292 11.35 -0.11 5.20
N ASP A 293 12.55 -0.30 4.66
CA ASP A 293 13.70 0.54 5.00
C ASP A 293 14.61 0.84 3.81
N VAL A 294 15.42 1.87 4.02
CA VAL A 294 16.60 2.18 3.23
C VAL A 294 17.73 2.62 4.15
N TYR A 295 18.96 2.21 3.80
CA TYR A 295 20.18 2.69 4.44
C TYR A 295 21.26 3.00 3.41
N ALA A 296 22.17 3.89 3.76
CA ALA A 296 23.35 4.21 2.97
C ALA A 296 24.62 3.80 3.70
N THR A 297 25.57 3.25 2.95
CA THR A 297 26.93 2.96 3.39
C THR A 297 27.91 3.63 2.42
N PRO A 298 29.21 3.71 2.71
CA PRO A 298 30.20 4.19 1.74
C PRO A 298 30.22 3.37 0.42
N ALA A 299 29.74 2.13 0.45
CA ALA A 299 29.71 1.21 -0.69
C ALA A 299 28.43 1.26 -1.53
N GLY A 300 27.38 1.96 -1.07
CA GLY A 300 26.08 2.03 -1.75
C GLY A 300 24.90 1.98 -0.80
N TYR A 301 23.72 1.78 -1.36
CA TYR A 301 22.45 1.71 -0.62
C TYR A 301 21.94 0.28 -0.49
N GLY A 302 21.24 -0.01 0.60
CA GLY A 302 20.42 -1.23 0.76
C GLY A 302 18.98 -0.88 1.07
N LEU A 303 18.03 -1.68 0.59
CA LEU A 303 16.60 -1.48 0.76
C LEU A 303 15.91 -2.81 1.08
N HIS A 304 14.87 -2.78 1.90
CA HIS A 304 14.11 -3.97 2.27
C HIS A 304 12.60 -3.68 2.30
N SER A 305 11.79 -4.69 2.01
CA SER A 305 10.34 -4.67 2.23
C SER A 305 9.85 -6.06 2.63
N GLY A 306 9.49 -6.23 3.91
CA GLY A 306 9.19 -7.55 4.46
C GLY A 306 10.39 -8.50 4.35
N ASN A 307 10.24 -9.59 3.59
CA ASN A 307 11.33 -10.53 3.26
C ASN A 307 12.05 -10.21 1.92
N ALA A 308 11.59 -9.20 1.16
CA ALA A 308 12.27 -8.77 -0.06
C ALA A 308 13.42 -7.80 0.26
N ALA A 309 14.49 -7.85 -0.54
CA ALA A 309 15.67 -7.01 -0.37
C ALA A 309 16.25 -6.60 -1.73
N ALA A 310 16.84 -5.41 -1.80
CA ALA A 310 17.70 -4.99 -2.90
C ALA A 310 18.93 -4.24 -2.38
N SER A 311 19.96 -4.17 -3.23
CA SER A 311 21.15 -3.35 -2.97
C SER A 311 21.56 -2.62 -4.24
N LEU A 312 22.13 -1.43 -4.06
CA LEU A 312 22.50 -0.52 -5.12
C LEU A 312 23.92 -0.03 -4.87
N SER A 313 24.89 -0.80 -5.37
CA SER A 313 26.32 -0.53 -5.22
C SER A 313 26.73 0.80 -5.88
N GLY A 314 27.72 1.46 -5.30
CA GLY A 314 28.31 2.70 -5.81
C GLY A 314 28.77 3.60 -4.67
N SER A 315 29.87 4.31 -4.86
CA SER A 315 30.45 5.16 -3.81
C SER A 315 29.49 6.29 -3.41
N VAL A 316 28.98 6.24 -2.18
CA VAL A 316 28.18 7.34 -1.63
C VAL A 316 29.12 8.37 -1.02
N ALA A 317 29.05 9.61 -1.51
CA ALA A 317 29.95 10.67 -1.07
C ALA A 317 29.68 11.06 0.40
N ALA A 318 30.76 11.23 1.17
CA ALA A 318 30.66 11.70 2.54
C ALA A 318 30.04 13.10 2.63
N GLY A 319 29.25 13.34 3.66
CA GLY A 319 28.55 14.60 3.87
C GLY A 319 27.55 14.52 5.02
N GLY A 320 26.84 15.61 5.26
CA GLY A 320 25.71 15.64 6.18
C GLY A 320 24.43 16.01 5.44
N LEU A 321 23.35 15.30 5.77
CA LEU A 321 21.97 15.65 5.43
C LEU A 321 21.34 16.20 6.71
N ALA A 322 20.54 17.27 6.60
CA ALA A 322 19.92 17.93 7.75
C ALA A 322 18.47 18.31 7.42
N GLY A 323 17.55 17.95 8.30
CA GLY A 323 16.11 18.01 8.05
C GLY A 323 15.70 17.22 6.81
N GLY A 324 14.56 17.58 6.24
CA GLY A 324 13.99 16.90 5.09
C GLY A 324 12.46 16.78 5.19
N TYR A 325 11.92 15.72 4.63
CA TYR A 325 10.48 15.55 4.45
C TYR A 325 10.06 14.08 4.44
N VAL A 326 8.86 13.80 4.97
CA VAL A 326 8.21 12.48 4.94
C VAL A 326 6.77 12.67 4.47
N GLY A 327 6.44 12.22 3.25
CA GLY A 327 5.09 12.30 2.68
C GLY A 327 5.04 12.91 1.27
N PHE A 328 3.92 13.53 0.92
CA PHE A 328 3.56 13.95 -0.43
C PHE A 328 3.83 15.46 -0.70
N ASN A 329 5.07 15.84 -1.01
CA ASN A 329 5.48 17.12 -1.63
C ASN A 329 4.99 18.47 -1.01
N MET A 330 5.80 19.10 -0.14
CA MET A 330 5.60 20.51 0.27
C MET A 330 6.16 21.53 -0.75
N ASP A 331 7.37 21.33 -1.29
CA ASP A 331 8.20 22.41 -1.85
C ASP A 331 8.64 22.27 -3.32
N GLY A 332 8.20 21.24 -4.05
CA GLY A 332 8.94 20.52 -5.11
C GLY A 332 9.66 21.24 -6.28
N GLY A 333 9.68 22.56 -6.41
CA GLY A 333 10.39 23.25 -7.50
C GLY A 333 9.92 22.85 -8.92
N PRO A 334 10.69 23.17 -9.97
CA PRO A 334 10.25 22.95 -11.36
C PRO A 334 10.41 21.51 -11.89
N TRP A 335 10.93 20.56 -11.09
CA TRP A 335 11.29 19.21 -11.55
C TRP A 335 10.40 18.08 -10.99
N PHE A 336 9.41 18.38 -10.16
CA PHE A 336 8.48 17.40 -9.59
C PHE A 336 7.05 17.70 -10.08
N SER A 337 6.58 16.96 -11.09
CA SER A 337 5.22 17.07 -11.65
C SER A 337 4.44 15.83 -11.22
N GLN A 338 3.72 15.97 -10.10
CA GLN A 338 3.15 14.92 -9.25
C GLN A 338 2.45 13.73 -9.93
N GLY A 339 2.38 12.63 -9.18
CA GLY A 339 1.44 11.52 -9.40
C GLY A 339 1.06 10.88 -8.06
N ARG A 340 0.18 9.89 -8.13
CA ARG A 340 -0.83 9.65 -7.12
C ARG A 340 -0.44 8.45 -6.26
N ASN A 341 -0.15 8.69 -4.99
CA ASN A 341 0.32 7.66 -4.08
C ASN A 341 -0.26 7.84 -2.68
N THR A 342 -0.58 6.72 -2.05
CA THR A 342 -1.02 6.64 -0.66
C THR A 342 -0.01 5.82 0.14
N GLY A 343 0.55 6.41 1.19
CA GLY A 343 1.16 5.67 2.28
C GLY A 343 0.27 5.67 3.52
N GLN A 344 0.45 4.65 4.35
CA GLN A 344 -0.33 4.42 5.56
C GLN A 344 0.63 3.93 6.64
N TRP A 345 1.16 4.85 7.44
CA TRP A 345 2.21 4.55 8.40
C TRP A 345 1.66 4.38 9.81
N SER A 346 2.02 3.28 10.46
CA SER A 346 1.88 3.13 11.91
C SER A 346 3.06 3.75 12.66
N GLY A 347 4.26 3.77 12.06
CA GLY A 347 5.43 4.43 12.64
C GLY A 347 6.63 4.58 11.71
N LEU A 348 7.56 5.43 12.12
CA LEU A 348 8.75 5.87 11.39
C LEU A 348 9.96 5.88 12.34
N VAL A 349 11.15 5.63 11.81
CA VAL A 349 12.43 5.77 12.51
C VAL A 349 13.51 6.33 11.58
N ILE A 350 14.38 7.19 12.11
CA ILE A 350 15.56 7.72 11.45
C ILE A 350 16.75 7.50 12.39
N ALA A 351 17.86 6.98 11.86
CA ALA A 351 19.11 6.84 12.61
C ALA A 351 20.32 7.41 11.86
N ASP A 352 21.29 7.90 12.61
CA ASP A 352 22.53 8.55 12.12
C ASP A 352 23.67 7.56 11.78
N HIS A 353 23.32 6.28 11.66
CA HIS A 353 24.23 5.20 11.32
C HIS A 353 23.49 4.13 10.50
N ALA A 354 24.20 3.46 9.61
CA ALA A 354 23.68 2.32 8.85
C ALA A 354 23.71 1.06 9.71
N PRO A 355 22.56 0.43 10.01
CA PRO A 355 22.51 -0.73 10.87
C PRO A 355 23.23 -1.94 10.26
N ASP A 356 23.91 -2.67 11.13
CA ASP A 356 24.51 -3.95 10.78
C ASP A 356 23.42 -4.99 10.38
N PRO A 357 23.81 -6.13 9.77
CA PRO A 357 22.84 -7.13 9.35
C PRO A 357 21.97 -7.72 10.48
N ALA A 358 22.41 -7.71 11.73
CA ALA A 358 21.63 -8.18 12.88
C ALA A 358 20.64 -7.12 13.36
N GLN A 359 21.06 -5.86 13.46
CA GLN A 359 20.18 -4.73 13.76
C GLN A 359 19.02 -4.61 12.76
N ARG A 360 19.28 -4.75 11.46
CA ARG A 360 18.22 -4.76 10.43
C ARG A 360 17.23 -5.91 10.61
N ARG A 361 17.72 -7.12 10.90
CA ARG A 361 16.87 -8.29 11.15
C ARG A 361 16.01 -8.09 12.41
N LEU A 362 16.54 -7.45 13.45
CA LEU A 362 15.77 -7.07 14.64
C LEU A 362 14.72 -5.98 14.34
N PHE A 363 15.03 -4.98 13.51
CA PHE A 363 14.05 -3.96 13.08
C PHE A 363 12.85 -4.60 12.36
N HIS A 364 13.08 -5.43 11.34
CA HIS A 364 12.00 -6.12 10.63
C HIS A 364 11.19 -7.04 11.54
N ALA A 365 11.86 -7.79 12.43
CA ALA A 365 11.19 -8.69 13.36
C ALA A 365 10.31 -7.92 14.36
N ALA A 366 10.83 -6.86 14.96
CA ALA A 366 10.07 -5.98 15.85
C ALA A 366 8.89 -5.29 15.14
N ALA A 367 9.07 -4.88 13.89
CA ALA A 367 8.02 -4.28 13.08
C ALA A 367 6.93 -5.29 12.68
N ALA A 368 7.30 -6.52 12.30
CA ALA A 368 6.34 -7.59 12.03
C ALA A 368 5.52 -7.96 13.29
N ALA A 369 6.17 -8.01 14.46
CA ALA A 369 5.51 -8.25 15.74
C ALA A 369 4.56 -7.11 16.14
N ALA A 370 5.03 -5.85 16.12
CA ALA A 370 4.23 -4.67 16.49
C ALA A 370 3.08 -4.40 15.52
N GLY A 371 3.32 -4.63 14.23
CA GLY A 371 2.34 -4.47 13.17
C GLY A 371 1.37 -5.65 13.02
N ASN A 372 1.71 -6.82 13.55
CA ASN A 372 1.01 -8.09 13.29
C ASN A 372 0.91 -8.38 11.77
N TYR A 373 2.05 -8.25 11.10
CA TYR A 373 2.24 -8.45 9.66
C TYR A 373 2.81 -9.85 9.40
N MET A 374 2.45 -10.46 8.28
CA MET A 374 2.86 -11.82 7.91
C MET A 374 3.87 -11.82 6.74
N PRO A 375 5.16 -11.50 6.98
CA PRO A 375 6.17 -11.48 5.92
C PRO A 375 6.43 -12.86 5.27
N GLN A 376 5.98 -13.95 5.91
CA GLN A 376 6.02 -15.30 5.36
C GLN A 376 5.01 -15.55 4.21
N LEU A 377 4.04 -14.66 3.96
CA LEU A 377 3.09 -14.85 2.87
C LEU A 377 3.84 -15.03 1.54
N ARG A 378 3.41 -16.02 0.74
CA ARG A 378 3.93 -16.34 -0.61
C ARG A 378 2.89 -16.33 -1.73
N PRO A 379 1.55 -16.38 -1.50
CA PRO A 379 0.60 -16.03 -2.54
C PRO A 379 0.78 -14.58 -3.00
N VAL A 380 0.92 -14.35 -4.30
CA VAL A 380 1.17 -13.04 -4.91
C VAL A 380 -0.02 -12.63 -5.77
N LEU A 381 -0.53 -11.42 -5.52
CA LEU A 381 -1.40 -10.67 -6.42
C LEU A 381 -0.61 -9.54 -7.05
N VAL A 382 -0.66 -9.42 -8.38
CA VAL A 382 -0.23 -8.21 -9.09
C VAL A 382 -1.41 -7.59 -9.83
N THR A 383 -1.64 -6.29 -9.64
CA THR A 383 -2.55 -5.50 -10.47
C THR A 383 -1.75 -4.70 -11.49
N ILE A 384 -2.11 -4.82 -12.78
CA ILE A 384 -1.60 -3.97 -13.87
C ILE A 384 -2.80 -3.22 -14.44
N GLY A 385 -2.80 -1.89 -14.32
CA GLY A 385 -3.95 -1.10 -14.74
C GLY A 385 -3.72 0.40 -14.81
N ASP A 386 -4.83 1.13 -14.86
CA ASP A 386 -4.85 2.59 -14.94
C ASP A 386 -5.42 3.26 -13.67
N SER A 387 -5.91 4.50 -13.80
CA SER A 387 -6.51 5.31 -12.74
C SER A 387 -7.62 4.59 -11.97
N ARG A 388 -8.34 3.67 -12.63
CA ARG A 388 -9.45 2.90 -12.04
C ARG A 388 -8.97 1.74 -11.17
N SER A 389 -7.67 1.45 -11.16
CA SER A 389 -7.02 0.53 -10.23
C SER A 389 -6.14 1.26 -9.22
N GLU A 390 -5.33 2.23 -9.67
CA GLU A 390 -4.48 3.08 -8.79
C GLU A 390 -5.30 3.81 -7.73
N GLY A 391 -6.55 4.21 -8.05
CA GLY A 391 -7.51 4.79 -7.12
C GLY A 391 -7.74 6.28 -7.31
N TYR A 392 -8.00 6.71 -8.55
CA TYR A 392 -8.23 8.13 -8.84
C TYR A 392 -9.39 8.70 -8.02
N GLY A 393 -9.15 9.85 -7.40
CA GLY A 393 -10.16 10.53 -6.61
C GLY A 393 -10.55 9.79 -5.32
N LEU A 394 -9.64 8.96 -4.78
CA LEU A 394 -9.82 8.32 -3.49
C LEU A 394 -8.92 8.93 -2.41
N SER A 395 -9.48 9.08 -1.23
CA SER A 395 -8.72 9.34 0.00
C SER A 395 -8.12 8.03 0.51
N ASP A 396 -6.93 8.11 1.09
CA ASP A 396 -6.29 7.02 1.85
C ASP A 396 -6.05 5.72 1.08
N GLY A 397 -5.95 5.81 -0.26
CA GLY A 397 -5.64 4.67 -1.11
C GLY A 397 -6.64 3.54 -0.97
N ARG A 398 -7.90 3.87 -0.69
CA ARG A 398 -9.03 2.94 -0.57
C ARG A 398 -9.47 2.38 -1.93
N ASN A 399 -8.50 2.12 -2.81
CA ASN A 399 -8.64 1.54 -4.13
C ASN A 399 -8.99 0.05 -4.03
N TRP A 400 -9.38 -0.55 -5.16
CA TRP A 400 -9.92 -1.90 -5.12
C TRP A 400 -8.85 -2.96 -4.78
N PRO A 401 -7.57 -2.87 -5.25
CA PRO A 401 -6.53 -3.82 -4.85
C PRO A 401 -6.22 -3.77 -3.35
N TYR A 402 -6.26 -2.57 -2.74
CA TYR A 402 -6.08 -2.40 -1.31
C TYR A 402 -7.28 -2.91 -0.51
N LEU A 403 -8.50 -2.49 -0.87
CA LEU A 403 -9.75 -2.95 -0.23
C LEU A 403 -9.89 -4.47 -0.24
N MET A 404 -9.48 -5.13 -1.33
CA MET A 404 -9.60 -6.58 -1.46
C MET A 404 -8.79 -7.36 -0.42
N GLN A 405 -7.80 -6.74 0.22
CA GLN A 405 -7.03 -7.36 1.31
C GLN A 405 -7.86 -7.54 2.60
N GLN A 406 -9.04 -6.93 2.71
CA GLN A 406 -9.96 -7.20 3.83
C GLN A 406 -10.52 -8.64 3.83
N TYR A 407 -10.45 -9.34 2.69
CA TYR A 407 -11.04 -10.66 2.51
C TYR A 407 -10.07 -11.82 2.74
N GLY A 408 -8.75 -11.59 2.70
CA GLY A 408 -7.72 -12.62 2.92
C GLY A 408 -6.31 -12.04 2.94
N ARG A 409 -5.33 -12.85 3.36
CA ARG A 409 -3.92 -12.45 3.49
C ARG A 409 -3.05 -12.99 2.35
N TYR A 410 -2.45 -12.09 1.57
CA TYR A 410 -1.55 -12.37 0.45
C TYR A 410 -0.58 -11.19 0.28
N GLN A 411 0.47 -11.35 -0.54
CA GLN A 411 1.30 -10.21 -0.97
C GLN A 411 0.58 -9.49 -2.11
N SER A 412 0.14 -8.25 -1.87
CA SER A 412 -0.48 -7.41 -2.89
C SER A 412 0.55 -6.47 -3.51
N TYR A 413 0.48 -6.26 -4.82
CA TYR A 413 1.33 -5.31 -5.56
C TYR A 413 0.46 -4.57 -6.57
N ASP A 414 0.12 -3.31 -6.30
CA ASP A 414 -0.60 -2.47 -7.28
C ASP A 414 0.39 -1.70 -8.14
N LEU A 415 0.57 -2.15 -9.37
CA LEU A 415 1.44 -1.50 -10.35
C LEU A 415 0.65 -0.53 -11.24
N ALA A 416 -0.64 -0.33 -11.00
CA ALA A 416 -1.46 0.57 -11.79
C ALA A 416 -0.99 2.03 -11.70
N VAL A 417 -1.20 2.80 -12.77
CA VAL A 417 -0.83 4.22 -12.84
C VAL A 417 -1.91 5.03 -13.56
N SER A 418 -2.32 6.15 -12.98
CA SER A 418 -3.31 7.02 -13.61
C SER A 418 -2.90 7.50 -15.00
N GLY A 419 -3.86 7.48 -15.92
CA GLY A 419 -3.63 7.86 -17.32
C GLY A 419 -2.78 6.88 -18.13
N ALA A 420 -2.32 5.75 -17.54
CA ALA A 420 -1.55 4.76 -18.26
C ALA A 420 -2.37 4.15 -19.41
N ASN A 421 -1.80 4.24 -20.62
CA ASN A 421 -2.29 3.55 -21.80
C ASN A 421 -1.59 2.18 -21.97
N THR A 422 -2.07 1.33 -22.87
CA THR A 422 -1.56 -0.06 -22.96
C THR A 422 -0.09 -0.16 -23.36
N ARG A 423 0.45 0.82 -24.12
CA ARG A 423 1.90 0.92 -24.40
C ARG A 423 2.71 1.14 -23.12
N GLN A 424 2.18 1.94 -22.20
CA GLN A 424 2.81 2.25 -20.91
C GLN A 424 2.63 1.11 -19.90
N MET A 425 1.49 0.41 -19.91
CA MET A 425 1.25 -0.78 -19.07
C MET A 425 2.23 -1.92 -19.34
N LEU A 426 2.74 -2.06 -20.58
CA LEU A 426 3.84 -2.99 -20.90
C LEU A 426 5.12 -2.72 -20.08
N GLY A 427 5.33 -1.47 -19.66
CA GLY A 427 6.42 -1.04 -18.79
C GLY A 427 6.35 -1.62 -17.38
N MET A 428 5.15 -1.95 -16.88
CA MET A 428 4.90 -2.49 -15.53
C MET A 428 5.19 -3.99 -15.42
N VAL A 429 5.12 -4.72 -16.54
CA VAL A 429 5.26 -6.20 -16.58
C VAL A 429 6.60 -6.71 -16.01
N PRO A 430 7.77 -6.05 -16.19
CA PRO A 430 9.02 -6.43 -15.54
C PRO A 430 8.97 -6.48 -14.00
N ALA A 431 8.21 -5.61 -13.32
CA ALA A 431 8.02 -5.71 -11.86
C ALA A 431 7.13 -6.90 -11.51
N ALA A 432 6.06 -7.13 -12.26
CA ALA A 432 5.22 -8.33 -12.11
C ALA A 432 6.04 -9.63 -12.27
N GLU A 433 6.89 -9.69 -13.30
CA GLU A 433 7.84 -10.78 -13.54
C GLU A 433 8.94 -10.91 -12.47
N ALA A 434 9.20 -9.85 -11.68
CA ALA A 434 10.15 -9.88 -10.57
C ALA A 434 9.51 -10.41 -9.28
N VAL A 435 8.35 -9.89 -8.87
CA VAL A 435 7.63 -10.37 -7.67
C VAL A 435 7.03 -11.77 -7.85
N GLY A 436 6.73 -12.17 -9.09
CA GLY A 436 6.33 -13.54 -9.42
C GLY A 436 7.45 -14.59 -9.37
N ARG A 437 8.67 -14.23 -8.95
CA ARG A 437 9.80 -15.16 -8.79
C ARG A 437 9.73 -15.83 -7.42
N GLY A 438 9.43 -17.12 -7.44
CA GLY A 438 9.30 -17.93 -6.24
C GLY A 438 8.29 -19.05 -6.45
N VAL A 439 7.90 -19.65 -5.34
CA VAL A 439 6.91 -20.73 -5.25
C VAL A 439 5.80 -20.25 -4.31
N GLY A 440 4.56 -20.53 -4.72
CA GLY A 440 3.35 -19.95 -4.18
C GLY A 440 2.35 -19.68 -5.31
N PRO A 441 1.05 -19.55 -5.02
CA PRO A 441 0.07 -19.13 -6.01
C PRO A 441 0.37 -17.72 -6.53
N LYS A 442 0.13 -17.50 -7.82
CA LYS A 442 0.42 -16.24 -8.50
C LYS A 442 -0.76 -15.84 -9.36
N VAL A 443 -1.41 -14.73 -9.01
CA VAL A 443 -2.53 -14.18 -9.77
C VAL A 443 -2.17 -12.78 -10.26
N ALA A 444 -2.43 -12.51 -11.53
CA ALA A 444 -2.34 -11.17 -12.09
C ALA A 444 -3.73 -10.71 -12.53
N VAL A 445 -4.10 -9.47 -12.18
CA VAL A 445 -5.32 -8.82 -12.65
C VAL A 445 -4.91 -7.69 -13.59
N VAL A 446 -5.35 -7.79 -14.85
CA VAL A 446 -5.14 -6.75 -15.86
C VAL A 446 -6.44 -5.96 -16.02
N PHE A 447 -6.37 -4.63 -15.90
CA PHE A 447 -7.52 -3.75 -16.11
C PHE A 447 -7.08 -2.42 -16.72
N GLY A 448 -7.21 -2.30 -18.04
CA GLY A 448 -6.84 -1.10 -18.78
C GLY A 448 -7.09 -1.25 -20.28
N GLY A 449 -6.98 -0.12 -20.99
CA GLY A 449 -7.42 0.04 -22.37
C GLY A 449 -8.27 1.30 -22.56
N TYR A 450 -8.91 1.81 -21.50
CA TYR A 450 -9.65 3.07 -21.53
C TYR A 450 -8.78 4.24 -22.03
N ASN A 451 -7.56 4.43 -21.51
CA ASN A 451 -6.72 5.57 -21.91
C ASN A 451 -6.25 5.52 -23.39
N ASP A 452 -6.38 4.40 -24.09
CA ASP A 452 -5.96 4.24 -25.48
C ASP A 452 -6.83 5.06 -26.46
N HIS A 453 -8.15 5.04 -26.24
CA HIS A 453 -9.13 5.71 -27.12
C HIS A 453 -9.24 7.22 -26.87
N LEU A 454 -8.63 7.74 -25.80
CA LEU A 454 -8.67 9.15 -25.46
C LEU A 454 -7.94 10.00 -26.53
N PRO A 455 -8.43 11.23 -26.84
CA PRO A 455 -7.81 12.12 -27.82
C PRO A 455 -6.37 12.60 -27.49
N SER A 456 -5.83 12.27 -26.33
CA SER A 456 -4.42 12.48 -25.98
C SER A 456 -3.52 11.31 -26.42
N SER A 457 -4.05 10.08 -26.46
CA SER A 457 -3.29 8.86 -26.75
C SER A 457 -3.41 8.41 -28.20
N HIS A 458 -4.64 8.41 -28.76
CA HIS A 458 -4.97 7.91 -30.10
C HIS A 458 -4.33 6.54 -30.44
N ILE A 459 -4.46 5.55 -29.56
CA ILE A 459 -3.99 4.18 -29.83
C ILE A 459 -5.14 3.39 -30.52
N PRO A 460 -4.91 2.80 -31.71
CA PRO A 460 -5.91 1.98 -32.39
C PRO A 460 -6.31 0.74 -31.58
N ALA A 461 -7.58 0.35 -31.64
CA ALA A 461 -8.11 -0.76 -30.84
C ALA A 461 -7.44 -2.12 -31.15
N ASP A 462 -6.95 -2.34 -32.38
CA ASP A 462 -6.16 -3.52 -32.73
C ASP A 462 -4.76 -3.51 -32.07
N GLU A 463 -4.22 -2.32 -31.78
CA GLU A 463 -2.99 -2.17 -31.01
C GLU A 463 -3.24 -2.36 -29.51
N THR A 464 -4.34 -1.83 -28.97
CA THR A 464 -4.81 -2.13 -27.60
C THR A 464 -4.90 -3.64 -27.38
N VAL A 465 -5.57 -4.37 -28.28
CA VAL A 465 -5.70 -5.83 -28.22
C VAL A 465 -4.32 -6.50 -28.24
N ARG A 466 -3.40 -6.09 -29.14
CA ARG A 466 -2.02 -6.63 -29.18
C ARG A 466 -1.25 -6.39 -27.88
N ASN A 467 -1.34 -5.19 -27.31
CA ASN A 467 -0.60 -4.82 -26.11
C ASN A 467 -1.12 -5.60 -24.89
N ILE A 468 -2.44 -5.73 -24.71
CA ILE A 468 -3.02 -6.52 -23.62
C ILE A 468 -2.75 -8.02 -23.82
N ALA A 469 -2.79 -8.53 -25.06
CA ALA A 469 -2.39 -9.90 -25.36
C ALA A 469 -0.92 -10.16 -25.00
N GLU A 470 -0.01 -9.22 -25.26
CA GLU A 470 1.40 -9.33 -24.87
C GLU A 470 1.59 -9.29 -23.34
N ILE A 471 0.86 -8.42 -22.62
CA ILE A 471 0.84 -8.38 -21.14
C ILE A 471 0.40 -9.75 -20.59
N ILE A 472 -0.76 -10.26 -21.02
CA ILE A 472 -1.28 -11.57 -20.60
C ILE A 472 -0.28 -12.68 -20.93
N ARG A 473 0.26 -12.72 -22.16
CA ARG A 473 1.22 -13.74 -22.60
C ARG A 473 2.49 -13.75 -21.75
N ARG A 474 3.03 -12.58 -21.37
CA ARG A 474 4.21 -12.46 -20.50
C ARG A 474 3.92 -12.90 -19.07
N LEU A 475 2.80 -12.47 -18.50
CA LEU A 475 2.37 -12.88 -17.16
C LEU A 475 2.14 -14.39 -17.06
N LYS A 476 1.44 -14.99 -18.02
CA LYS A 476 1.26 -16.45 -18.12
C LYS A 476 2.60 -17.18 -18.26
N LYS A 477 3.56 -16.63 -19.04
CA LYS A 477 4.92 -17.17 -19.15
C LYS A 477 5.71 -17.08 -17.83
N ALA A 478 5.44 -16.08 -16.98
CA ALA A 478 5.99 -15.99 -15.62
C ALA A 478 5.25 -16.88 -14.59
N GLY A 479 4.25 -17.65 -15.04
CA GLY A 479 3.50 -18.60 -14.22
C GLY A 479 2.41 -17.95 -13.37
N PHE A 480 1.87 -16.81 -13.79
CA PHE A 480 0.63 -16.26 -13.22
C PHE A 480 -0.60 -16.89 -13.88
N THR A 481 -1.64 -17.16 -13.09
CA THR A 481 -3.01 -17.22 -13.59
C THR A 481 -3.47 -15.78 -13.84
N VAL A 482 -3.92 -15.46 -15.05
CA VAL A 482 -4.21 -14.08 -15.44
C VAL A 482 -5.72 -13.86 -15.57
N ALA A 483 -6.23 -12.98 -14.72
CA ALA A 483 -7.57 -12.41 -14.84
C ALA A 483 -7.51 -11.11 -15.67
N LEU A 484 -8.49 -10.93 -16.54
CA LEU A 484 -8.75 -9.68 -17.27
C LEU A 484 -10.09 -9.12 -16.78
N ILE A 485 -10.09 -7.86 -16.34
CA ILE A 485 -11.32 -7.10 -16.14
C ILE A 485 -11.70 -6.49 -17.50
N ASP A 486 -12.93 -6.73 -17.95
CA ASP A 486 -13.43 -6.15 -19.19
C ASP A 486 -13.48 -4.62 -19.12
N GLU A 487 -13.39 -3.96 -20.28
CA GLU A 487 -13.56 -2.51 -20.36
C GLU A 487 -15.01 -2.06 -20.17
N THR A 488 -15.21 -0.80 -19.77
CA THR A 488 -16.56 -0.21 -19.61
C THR A 488 -17.29 -0.08 -20.95
N SER A 489 -18.61 0.05 -20.92
CA SER A 489 -19.43 0.30 -22.12
C SER A 489 -19.41 1.77 -22.58
N THR A 490 -18.42 2.56 -22.14
CA THR A 490 -18.26 3.98 -22.49
C THR A 490 -17.95 4.16 -23.98
N GLY A 491 -18.54 5.17 -24.61
CA GLY A 491 -18.42 5.38 -26.06
C GLY A 491 -16.97 5.62 -26.50
N GLY A 492 -16.46 4.72 -27.35
CA GLY A 492 -15.07 4.75 -27.84
C GLY A 492 -14.12 3.80 -27.11
N ALA A 493 -14.47 3.35 -25.89
CA ALA A 493 -13.66 2.38 -25.16
C ALA A 493 -13.52 1.06 -25.94
N PRO A 494 -12.36 0.37 -25.84
CA PRO A 494 -12.06 -0.78 -26.70
C PRO A 494 -12.81 -2.07 -26.32
N ARG A 495 -13.84 -2.01 -25.46
CA ARG A 495 -14.65 -3.16 -24.99
C ARG A 495 -15.08 -4.08 -26.12
N ALA A 496 -15.64 -3.55 -27.20
CA ALA A 496 -16.10 -4.37 -28.33
C ALA A 496 -14.95 -5.15 -29.02
N ALA A 497 -13.77 -4.53 -29.17
CA ALA A 497 -12.60 -5.17 -29.76
C ALA A 497 -11.99 -6.22 -28.81
N LEU A 498 -11.94 -5.92 -27.51
CA LEU A 498 -11.45 -6.85 -26.50
C LEU A 498 -12.36 -8.08 -26.37
N LYS A 499 -13.69 -7.91 -26.29
CA LYS A 499 -14.65 -9.03 -26.25
C LYS A 499 -14.59 -9.88 -27.53
N ALA A 500 -14.41 -9.26 -28.70
CA ALA A 500 -14.22 -9.99 -29.95
C ALA A 500 -12.93 -10.84 -29.92
N ALA A 501 -11.81 -10.24 -29.47
CA ALA A 501 -10.53 -10.92 -29.34
C ALA A 501 -10.55 -12.05 -28.27
N ILE A 502 -11.36 -11.93 -27.22
CA ILE A 502 -11.58 -13.03 -26.25
C ILE A 502 -12.36 -14.17 -26.93
N HIS A 503 -13.43 -13.84 -27.64
CA HIS A 503 -14.28 -14.82 -28.32
C HIS A 503 -13.55 -15.56 -29.46
N ASP A 504 -12.69 -14.89 -30.23
CA ASP A 504 -11.90 -15.52 -31.30
C ASP A 504 -10.59 -16.18 -30.83
N GLY A 505 -10.22 -15.99 -29.56
CA GLY A 505 -9.04 -16.59 -28.93
C GLY A 505 -7.73 -15.82 -29.14
N THR A 506 -7.75 -14.66 -29.81
CA THR A 506 -6.59 -13.76 -29.92
C THR A 506 -6.16 -13.21 -28.55
N LEU A 507 -7.11 -13.02 -27.63
CA LEU A 507 -6.90 -12.58 -26.25
C LEU A 507 -7.32 -13.69 -25.29
N ALA A 508 -6.35 -14.35 -24.65
CA ALA A 508 -6.58 -15.57 -23.87
C ALA A 508 -6.24 -15.41 -22.36
N PRO A 509 -7.00 -14.61 -21.59
CA PRO A 509 -6.94 -14.64 -20.14
C PRO A 509 -7.40 -16.01 -19.62
N ASP A 510 -7.00 -16.36 -18.40
CA ASP A 510 -7.48 -17.57 -17.72
C ASP A 510 -8.84 -17.33 -17.05
N ILE A 511 -9.11 -16.07 -16.66
CA ILE A 511 -10.36 -15.64 -16.04
C ILE A 511 -10.80 -14.31 -16.68
N GLU A 512 -12.02 -14.26 -17.19
CA GLU A 512 -12.69 -13.01 -17.59
C GLU A 512 -13.54 -12.51 -16.40
N ILE A 513 -13.53 -11.21 -16.13
CA ILE A 513 -14.34 -10.57 -15.08
C ILE A 513 -15.04 -9.37 -15.72
N ASP A 514 -16.36 -9.45 -15.86
CA ASP A 514 -17.16 -8.38 -16.49
C ASP A 514 -18.04 -7.67 -15.45
N PRO A 515 -17.52 -6.69 -14.69
CA PRO A 515 -18.33 -5.90 -13.76
C PRO A 515 -19.26 -4.90 -14.49
N PHE A 516 -19.18 -4.83 -15.82
CA PHE A 516 -19.89 -3.90 -16.68
C PHE A 516 -20.89 -4.59 -17.62
N ALA A 517 -21.27 -5.84 -17.33
CA ALA A 517 -22.40 -6.52 -17.98
C ALA A 517 -23.75 -5.93 -17.51
N PRO A 518 -24.84 -5.97 -18.32
CA PRO A 518 -26.10 -5.25 -18.04
C PRO A 518 -26.81 -5.53 -16.71
N ASP A 519 -26.51 -6.65 -16.05
CA ASP A 519 -27.07 -7.05 -14.76
C ASP A 519 -26.16 -6.68 -13.56
N GLN A 520 -24.99 -6.08 -13.81
CA GLN A 520 -23.98 -5.80 -12.79
C GLN A 520 -24.07 -4.38 -12.22
N PRO A 521 -23.66 -4.15 -10.95
CA PRO A 521 -23.83 -2.85 -10.30
C PRO A 521 -23.06 -1.70 -10.96
N LEU A 522 -21.99 -1.97 -11.72
CA LEU A 522 -21.18 -0.95 -12.38
C LEU A 522 -21.56 -0.74 -13.86
N TYR A 523 -22.59 -1.43 -14.38
CA TYR A 523 -23.05 -1.26 -15.77
C TYR A 523 -23.34 0.19 -16.15
N ASN A 524 -24.11 0.89 -15.30
CA ASN A 524 -24.50 2.27 -15.57
C ASN A 524 -23.47 3.24 -15.01
N VAL A 525 -22.67 3.85 -15.89
CA VAL A 525 -21.68 4.88 -15.55
C VAL A 525 -22.32 6.16 -14.98
N GLU A 526 -23.56 6.48 -15.38
CA GLU A 526 -24.33 7.64 -14.86
C GLU A 526 -24.81 7.43 -13.41
N ASN A 527 -24.61 6.24 -12.82
CA ASN A 527 -24.91 6.01 -11.41
C ASN A 527 -23.77 6.57 -10.53
N HIS A 528 -23.82 7.87 -10.25
CA HIS A 528 -22.84 8.56 -9.39
C HIS A 528 -22.83 8.11 -7.90
N THR A 529 -23.57 7.06 -7.53
CA THR A 529 -23.31 6.32 -6.27
C THR A 529 -22.08 5.43 -6.42
N ASN A 530 -21.90 4.83 -7.60
CA ASN A 530 -20.88 3.84 -7.94
C ASN A 530 -19.73 4.43 -8.78
N TRP A 531 -19.95 5.59 -9.41
CA TRP A 531 -19.01 6.31 -10.25
C TRP A 531 -18.82 7.74 -9.75
N LEU A 532 -17.73 8.40 -10.13
CA LEU A 532 -17.58 9.84 -9.98
C LEU A 532 -18.45 10.58 -11.02
N ALA A 533 -18.46 11.92 -10.96
CA ALA A 533 -19.19 12.76 -11.89
C ALA A 533 -18.54 12.87 -13.29
N ASP A 534 -17.53 12.05 -13.58
CA ASP A 534 -16.81 12.00 -14.86
C ASP A 534 -17.12 10.73 -15.69
N ASP A 535 -18.08 9.92 -15.23
CA ASP A 535 -18.57 8.69 -15.87
C ASP A 535 -17.46 7.67 -16.23
N THR A 536 -16.30 7.79 -15.58
CA THR A 536 -15.05 7.11 -15.96
C THR A 536 -14.37 6.44 -14.78
N HIS A 537 -14.38 7.07 -13.61
CA HIS A 537 -13.70 6.57 -12.42
C HIS A 537 -14.72 6.05 -11.40
N PRO A 538 -14.53 4.84 -10.84
CA PRO A 538 -15.41 4.33 -9.81
C PRO A 538 -15.35 5.22 -8.56
N SER A 539 -16.49 5.41 -7.89
CA SER A 539 -16.52 6.03 -6.56
C SER A 539 -15.92 5.10 -5.51
N GLN A 540 -15.84 5.55 -4.25
CA GLN A 540 -15.48 4.66 -3.13
C GLN A 540 -16.36 3.40 -3.06
N THR A 541 -17.65 3.52 -3.37
CA THR A 541 -18.60 2.39 -3.49
C THR A 541 -18.26 1.50 -4.67
N GLY A 542 -17.92 2.10 -5.83
CA GLY A 542 -17.50 1.38 -7.02
C GLY A 542 -16.24 0.55 -6.79
N HIS A 543 -15.24 1.11 -6.09
CA HIS A 543 -14.04 0.39 -5.68
C HIS A 543 -14.31 -0.75 -4.70
N ALA A 544 -15.28 -0.60 -3.79
CA ALA A 544 -15.70 -1.70 -2.91
C ALA A 544 -16.42 -2.83 -3.68
N ILE A 545 -17.23 -2.48 -4.68
CA ILE A 545 -17.86 -3.44 -5.59
C ILE A 545 -16.78 -4.18 -6.40
N LEU A 546 -15.84 -3.47 -7.02
CA LEU A 546 -14.71 -4.09 -7.74
C LEU A 546 -13.91 -5.05 -6.83
N ALA A 547 -13.59 -4.64 -5.61
CA ALA A 547 -12.87 -5.47 -4.66
C ALA A 547 -13.61 -6.78 -4.35
N SER A 548 -14.93 -6.74 -4.14
CA SER A 548 -15.74 -7.95 -3.92
C SER A 548 -15.81 -8.81 -5.19
N MET A 549 -16.12 -8.21 -6.34
CA MET A 549 -16.31 -8.95 -7.60
C MET A 549 -15.03 -9.62 -8.09
N VAL A 550 -13.86 -8.97 -7.93
CA VAL A 550 -12.57 -9.60 -8.23
C VAL A 550 -12.29 -10.71 -7.22
N TRP A 551 -12.48 -10.46 -5.92
CA TRP A 551 -12.27 -11.48 -4.88
C TRP A 551 -13.10 -12.75 -5.09
N ASP A 552 -14.37 -12.63 -5.45
CA ASP A 552 -15.25 -13.78 -5.68
C ASP A 552 -14.78 -14.67 -6.86
N ARG A 553 -13.98 -14.10 -7.78
CA ARG A 553 -13.43 -14.79 -8.96
C ARG A 553 -12.03 -15.36 -8.72
N ILE A 554 -11.16 -14.66 -7.99
CA ILE A 554 -9.75 -15.06 -7.82
C ILE A 554 -9.35 -15.47 -6.39
N GLY A 555 -10.14 -15.15 -5.37
CA GLY A 555 -9.75 -15.26 -3.97
C GLY A 555 -9.37 -16.68 -3.54
N ARG A 556 -10.02 -17.71 -4.12
CA ARG A 556 -9.64 -19.12 -3.89
C ARG A 556 -8.20 -19.42 -4.30
N LEU A 557 -7.76 -18.89 -5.44
CA LEU A 557 -6.38 -19.06 -5.94
C LEU A 557 -5.35 -18.43 -4.99
N LEU A 558 -5.72 -17.38 -4.24
CA LEU A 558 -4.84 -16.74 -3.26
C LEU A 558 -4.88 -17.41 -1.88
N LEU A 559 -5.97 -18.15 -1.57
CA LEU A 559 -6.15 -18.86 -0.29
C LEU A 559 -5.71 -20.33 -0.32
N GLU A 560 -5.59 -20.93 -1.50
CA GLU A 560 -5.07 -22.29 -1.68
C GLU A 560 -3.57 -22.33 -1.28
N ALA A 561 -3.30 -22.84 -0.08
CA ALA A 561 -1.95 -23.02 0.42
C ALA A 561 -1.21 -24.11 -0.41
N PRO A 562 0.05 -23.86 -0.82
CA PRO A 562 0.85 -24.80 -1.61
C PRO A 562 1.38 -25.98 -0.79
#